data_AF-A0A7C3S427-F1
#
_entry.id   AF-A0A7C3S427-F1
#
_cell.length_a   1.000
_cell.length_b   1.000
_cell.length_c   1.000
_cell.angle_alpha   90.00
_cell.angle_beta   90.00
_cell.angle_gamma   90.00
#
_symmetry.space_group_name_H-M   'P 1'
#
loop_
_entity.id
_entity.type
_entity.pdbx_description
1 polymer ?
#
loop_
_entity_poly.entity_id
_entity_poly.type
_entity_poly.pdbx_seq_one_letter_code
_entity_poly.pdbx_strand_id
1 'polypeptide(L)'
;MAPRAEGATYIYEVFPVNFIMLPEERRDEVIGRFACFLNSLSSEAAIHIVKSEKSVEIGGETYEAVYNRFFLESRGEPIDRLLQYAGFKYQRTTEVPWVKPVKVFAKHMVLPGGRMMRAFTIYYLPASLIEGFITEAYGMVERGLI
;
A
#
# COMPACT_ATOMS: atom_id res chain seq x y z
N MET A 1 1.24 11.72 30.51
CA MET A 1 1.30 12.01 29.06
C MET A 1 -0.12 12.39 28.62
N ALA A 2 -0.32 13.62 28.17
CA ALA A 2 -1.60 14.07 27.63
C ALA A 2 -1.88 13.37 26.29
N PRO A 3 -3.15 13.09 25.93
CA PRO A 3 -3.48 12.57 24.62
C PRO A 3 -3.08 13.62 23.57
N ARG A 4 -2.25 13.22 22.59
CA ARG A 4 -2.02 14.04 21.39
C ARG A 4 -3.40 14.27 20.76
N ALA A 5 -3.76 15.52 20.52
CA ALA A 5 -5.00 15.86 19.82
C ALA A 5 -5.09 15.02 18.54
N GLU A 6 -6.17 14.25 18.39
CA GLU A 6 -6.48 13.54 17.15
C GLU A 6 -6.66 14.59 16.05
N GLY A 7 -5.63 14.80 15.24
CA GLY A 7 -5.73 15.63 14.06
C GLY A 7 -6.74 15.02 13.10
N ALA A 8 -7.46 15.87 12.36
CA ALA A 8 -8.39 15.41 11.32
C ALA A 8 -7.65 14.48 10.34
N THR A 9 -8.27 13.35 10.00
CA THR A 9 -7.71 12.39 9.05
C THR A 9 -8.38 12.57 7.69
N TYR A 10 -7.58 12.69 6.64
CA TYR A 10 -8.03 12.88 5.27
C TYR A 10 -7.60 11.68 4.43
N ILE A 11 -8.54 11.03 3.76
CA ILE A 11 -8.28 9.81 3.00
C ILE A 11 -8.62 10.04 1.53
N TYR A 12 -7.72 9.60 0.67
CA TYR A 12 -7.78 9.75 -0.77
C TYR A 12 -7.61 8.40 -1.42
N GLU A 13 -8.53 7.99 -2.30
CA GLU A 13 -8.26 6.90 -3.23
C GLU A 13 -7.53 7.46 -4.44
N VAL A 14 -6.37 6.90 -4.75
CA VAL A 14 -5.50 7.33 -5.86
C VAL A 14 -5.54 6.28 -6.95
N PHE A 15 -5.78 6.72 -8.19
CA PHE A 15 -5.87 5.81 -9.32
C PHE A 15 -4.49 5.56 -9.91
N PRO A 16 -4.12 4.29 -10.17
CA PRO A 16 -2.82 3.97 -10.72
C PRO A 16 -2.69 4.50 -12.14
N VAL A 17 -1.48 4.94 -12.47
CA VAL A 17 -1.08 5.19 -13.86
C VAL A 17 -0.48 3.92 -14.46
N ASN A 18 -0.66 3.72 -15.76
CA ASN A 18 -0.08 2.56 -16.46
C ASN A 18 1.43 2.76 -16.68
N PHE A 19 2.19 2.78 -15.58
CA PHE A 19 3.59 3.20 -15.54
C PHE A 19 4.48 2.41 -16.50
N ILE A 20 4.28 1.10 -16.58
CA ILE A 20 5.08 0.19 -17.43
C ILE A 20 4.91 0.51 -18.91
N MET A 21 3.73 0.98 -19.32
CA MET A 21 3.43 1.30 -20.72
C MET A 21 3.79 2.74 -21.09
N LEU A 22 4.34 3.54 -20.17
CA LEU A 22 4.79 4.90 -20.47
C LEU A 22 6.16 4.90 -21.15
N PRO A 23 6.42 5.84 -22.08
CA PRO A 23 7.76 6.14 -22.56
C PRO A 23 8.72 6.44 -21.40
N GLU A 24 10.02 6.16 -21.57
CA GLU A 24 11.05 6.35 -20.53
C GLU A 24 11.06 7.76 -19.95
N GLU A 25 11.06 8.79 -20.80
CA GLU A 25 11.00 10.19 -20.37
C GLU A 25 9.80 10.50 -19.47
N ARG A 26 8.65 9.88 -19.76
CA ARG A 26 7.43 10.03 -18.97
C ARG A 26 7.47 9.24 -17.67
N ARG A 27 8.18 8.11 -17.64
CA ARG A 27 8.41 7.34 -16.41
C ARG A 27 9.27 8.15 -15.44
N ASP A 28 10.34 8.76 -15.93
CA ASP A 28 11.23 9.61 -15.11
C ASP A 28 10.49 10.84 -14.58
N GLU A 29 9.66 11.47 -15.41
CA GLU A 29 8.81 12.58 -14.99
C GLU A 29 7.83 12.16 -13.87
N VAL A 30 7.22 10.98 -13.99
CA VAL A 30 6.31 10.44 -12.96
C VAL A 30 7.05 10.16 -11.66
N ILE A 31 8.25 9.55 -11.73
CA ILE A 31 9.08 9.31 -10.55
C ILE A 31 9.47 10.63 -9.89
N GLY A 32 9.91 11.62 -10.66
CA GLY A 32 10.30 12.94 -10.17
C GLY A 32 9.15 13.65 -9.48
N ARG A 33 7.95 13.64 -10.08
CA ARG A 33 6.73 14.21 -9.46
C ARG A 33 6.35 13.50 -8.17
N PHE A 34 6.47 12.18 -8.12
CA PHE A 34 6.19 11.41 -6.92
C PHE A 34 7.20 11.72 -5.80
N ALA A 35 8.49 11.82 -6.11
CA ALA A 35 9.50 12.21 -5.14
C ALA A 35 9.26 13.63 -4.60
N CYS A 36 8.96 14.59 -5.48
CA CYS A 36 8.60 15.95 -5.08
C CYS A 36 7.35 15.99 -4.20
N PHE A 37 6.34 15.17 -4.52
CA PHE A 37 5.14 15.02 -3.70
C PHE A 37 5.49 14.55 -2.29
N LEU A 38 6.25 13.47 -2.15
CA LEU A 38 6.67 12.93 -0.85
C LEU A 38 7.45 13.97 -0.03
N ASN A 39 8.34 14.72 -0.68
CA ASN A 39 9.12 15.78 -0.03
C ASN A 39 8.28 17.02 0.35
N SER A 40 7.10 17.18 -0.23
CA SER A 40 6.19 18.29 0.06
C SER A 40 5.20 17.99 1.19
N LEU A 41 5.20 16.77 1.74
CA LEU A 41 4.35 16.40 2.85
C LEU A 41 4.88 17.01 4.16
N SER A 42 4.08 17.88 4.77
CA SER A 42 4.39 18.51 6.06
C SER A 42 3.88 17.71 7.27
N SER A 43 3.05 16.69 7.04
CA SER A 43 2.44 15.87 8.07
C SER A 43 2.61 14.37 7.80
N GLU A 44 2.34 13.55 8.83
CA GLU A 44 2.39 12.08 8.70
C GLU A 44 1.37 11.62 7.64
N ALA A 45 1.87 10.83 6.68
CA ALA A 45 1.05 10.22 5.65
C ALA A 45 1.28 8.71 5.59
N ALA A 46 0.23 7.95 5.30
CA ALA A 46 0.28 6.51 5.09
C ALA A 46 -0.26 6.15 3.71
N ILE A 47 0.43 5.24 3.01
CA ILE A 47 -0.02 4.67 1.75
C ILE A 47 -0.54 3.26 2.03
N HIS A 48 -1.79 3.01 1.67
CA HIS A 48 -2.46 1.73 1.84
C HIS A 48 -2.73 1.10 0.47
N ILE A 49 -2.41 -0.19 0.33
CA ILE A 49 -2.69 -0.97 -0.89
C ILE A 49 -3.65 -2.08 -0.51
N VAL A 50 -4.84 -2.07 -1.12
CA VAL A 50 -5.91 -3.03 -0.84
C VAL A 50 -6.20 -3.84 -2.09
N LYS A 51 -6.09 -5.18 -2.00
CA LYS A 51 -6.57 -6.07 -3.05
C LYS A 51 -8.09 -6.07 -3.06
N SER A 52 -8.68 -5.91 -4.23
CA SER A 52 -10.13 -5.94 -4.45
C SER A 52 -10.45 -6.88 -5.60
N GLU A 53 -11.62 -7.51 -5.50
CA GLU A 53 -12.15 -8.41 -6.51
C GLU A 53 -13.34 -7.72 -7.18
N LYS A 54 -13.41 -7.82 -8.51
CA LYS A 54 -14.56 -7.39 -9.28
C LYS A 54 -14.92 -8.47 -10.27
N SER A 55 -16.18 -8.88 -10.25
CA SER A 55 -16.77 -9.71 -11.29
C SER A 55 -16.91 -8.89 -12.57
N VAL A 56 -16.30 -9.35 -13.64
CA VAL A 56 -16.35 -8.74 -14.98
C VAL A 56 -17.00 -9.72 -15.93
N GLU A 57 -18.02 -9.28 -16.65
CA GLU A 57 -18.63 -10.09 -17.71
C GLU A 57 -17.87 -9.90 -19.02
N ILE A 58 -17.34 -10.99 -19.57
CA ILE A 58 -16.68 -11.01 -20.87
C ILE A 58 -17.30 -12.15 -21.68
N GLY A 59 -17.95 -11.84 -22.79
CA GLY A 59 -18.52 -12.84 -23.70
C GLY A 59 -19.65 -13.69 -23.10
N GLY A 60 -20.36 -13.19 -22.08
CA GLY A 60 -21.43 -13.94 -21.39
C GLY A 60 -20.97 -14.81 -20.23
N GLU A 61 -19.66 -14.83 -19.93
CA GLU A 61 -19.11 -15.48 -18.74
C GLU A 61 -18.62 -14.45 -17.72
N THR A 62 -18.77 -14.78 -16.44
CA THR A 62 -18.32 -13.94 -15.32
C THR A 62 -16.92 -14.36 -14.89
N TYR A 63 -15.97 -13.43 -14.96
CA TYR A 63 -14.59 -13.60 -14.52
C TYR A 63 -14.34 -12.78 -13.25
N GLU A 64 -13.68 -13.35 -12.25
CA GLU A 64 -13.20 -12.58 -11.11
C GLU A 64 -11.86 -11.93 -11.44
N ALA A 65 -11.87 -10.61 -11.57
CA ALA A 65 -10.67 -9.82 -11.73
C ALA A 65 -10.18 -9.32 -10.35
N VAL A 66 -8.98 -9.75 -9.97
CA VAL A 66 -8.28 -9.21 -8.79
C VAL A 66 -7.46 -8.00 -9.21
N TYR A 67 -7.66 -6.86 -8.55
CA TYR A 67 -6.92 -5.63 -8.81
C TYR A 67 -6.58 -4.90 -7.51
N ASN A 68 -5.56 -4.04 -7.56
CA ASN A 68 -5.13 -3.23 -6.42
C ASN A 68 -5.84 -1.87 -6.44
N ARG A 69 -6.35 -1.47 -5.29
CA ARG A 69 -6.79 -0.11 -4.99
C ARG A 69 -5.75 0.54 -4.08
N PHE A 70 -5.47 1.81 -4.32
CA PHE A 70 -4.43 2.56 -3.60
C PHE A 70 -5.09 3.69 -2.84
N PHE A 71 -4.77 3.81 -1.57
CA PHE A 71 -5.26 4.88 -0.72
C PHE A 71 -4.10 5.62 -0.07
N LEU A 72 -4.30 6.91 0.15
CA LEU A 72 -3.38 7.76 0.86
C LEU A 72 -4.12 8.45 1.99
N GLU A 73 -3.62 8.26 3.20
CA GLU A 73 -4.11 8.85 4.43
C GLU A 73 -3.15 9.96 4.84
N SER A 74 -3.66 11.17 5.08
CA SER A 74 -2.92 12.30 5.61
C SER A 74 -3.52 12.70 6.95
N ARG A 75 -2.68 12.86 7.98
CA ARG A 75 -3.11 13.27 9.33
C ARG A 75 -2.83 14.75 9.54
N GLY A 76 -3.83 15.49 10.00
CA GLY A 76 -3.69 16.89 10.39
C GLY A 76 -4.00 17.89 9.26
N GLU A 77 -3.74 17.55 8.00
CA GLU A 77 -4.02 18.46 6.88
C GLU A 77 -4.46 17.76 5.58
N PRO A 78 -5.33 18.41 4.78
CA PRO A 78 -5.70 17.93 3.45
C PRO A 78 -4.57 18.19 2.44
N ILE A 79 -4.33 17.22 1.56
CA ILE A 79 -3.22 17.27 0.59
C ILE A 79 -3.68 17.33 -0.88
N ASP A 80 -4.93 17.75 -1.12
CA ASP A 80 -5.54 17.84 -2.46
C ASP A 80 -4.67 18.57 -3.47
N ARG A 81 -4.13 19.73 -3.05
CA ARG A 81 -3.26 20.55 -3.90
C ARG A 81 -1.96 19.83 -4.26
N LEU A 82 -1.39 19.07 -3.33
CA LEU A 82 -0.17 18.29 -3.55
C LEU A 82 -0.43 17.14 -4.54
N LEU A 83 -1.55 16.43 -4.37
CA LEU A 83 -1.96 15.37 -5.29
C LEU A 83 -2.24 15.91 -6.69
N GLN A 84 -2.93 17.05 -6.79
CA GLN A 84 -3.23 17.71 -8.06
C GLN A 84 -1.94 18.18 -8.75
N TYR A 85 -1.01 18.80 -8.02
CA TYR A 85 0.27 19.26 -8.55
C TYR A 85 1.15 18.11 -9.03
N ALA A 86 1.13 16.99 -8.30
CA ALA A 86 1.82 15.76 -8.70
C ALA A 86 1.17 15.07 -9.91
N GLY A 87 -0.02 15.51 -10.34
CA GLY A 87 -0.74 14.96 -11.50
C GLY A 87 -1.48 13.66 -11.21
N PHE A 88 -1.71 13.33 -9.94
CA PHE A 88 -2.49 12.14 -9.58
C PHE A 88 -3.96 12.34 -9.87
N LYS A 89 -4.60 11.30 -10.41
CA LYS A 89 -6.06 11.18 -10.39
C LYS A 89 -6.46 10.64 -9.02
N TYR A 90 -7.32 11.34 -8.31
CA TYR A 90 -7.75 10.94 -6.97
C TYR A 90 -9.22 11.28 -6.70
N GLN A 91 -9.79 10.62 -5.71
CA GLN A 91 -11.07 10.99 -5.10
C GLN A 91 -10.95 10.96 -3.58
N ARG A 92 -11.64 11.86 -2.89
CA ARG A 92 -11.73 11.80 -1.42
C ARG A 92 -12.65 10.66 -1.01
N THR A 93 -12.27 9.95 0.05
CA THR A 93 -13.05 8.88 0.67
C THR A 93 -13.10 9.10 2.19
N THR A 94 -14.09 8.52 2.85
CA THR A 94 -14.26 8.59 4.30
C THR A 94 -13.43 7.55 5.04
N GLU A 95 -13.08 6.43 4.39
CA GLU A 95 -12.32 5.35 5.00
C GLU A 95 -11.47 4.59 3.98
N VAL A 96 -10.41 3.95 4.47
CA VAL A 96 -9.70 2.89 3.74
C VAL A 96 -10.45 1.59 4.01
N PRO A 97 -10.86 0.82 2.98
CA PRO A 97 -11.53 -0.45 3.17
C PRO A 97 -10.58 -1.42 3.89
N TRP A 98 -10.82 -1.63 5.18
CA TRP A 98 -9.96 -2.46 6.02
C TRP A 98 -10.20 -3.93 5.75
N VAL A 99 -9.15 -4.68 5.42
CA VAL A 99 -9.23 -6.13 5.29
C VAL A 99 -9.31 -6.73 6.69
N LYS A 100 -10.48 -7.25 7.08
CA LYS A 100 -10.63 -7.97 8.35
C LYS A 100 -9.94 -9.33 8.24
N PRO A 101 -8.92 -9.63 9.08
CA PRO A 101 -8.32 -10.96 9.09
C PRO A 101 -9.38 -11.99 9.50
N VAL A 102 -9.75 -12.88 8.59
CA VAL A 102 -10.73 -13.95 8.87
C VAL A 102 -10.09 -15.09 9.67
N LYS A 103 -8.77 -15.29 9.51
CA LYS A 103 -8.03 -16.33 10.22
C LYS A 103 -6.54 -15.98 10.28
N VAL A 104 -5.93 -16.17 11.45
CA VAL A 104 -4.49 -16.01 11.69
C VAL A 104 -3.90 -17.40 11.93
N PHE A 105 -2.90 -17.79 11.14
CA PHE A 105 -2.24 -19.09 11.30
C PHE A 105 -1.09 -19.02 12.33
N ALA A 106 -0.78 -20.16 12.94
CA ALA A 106 0.21 -20.25 14.01
C ALA A 106 1.61 -19.86 13.51
N LYS A 107 2.27 -18.96 14.25
CA LYS A 107 3.59 -18.39 13.91
C LYS A 107 4.74 -19.39 14.03
N HIS A 108 4.53 -20.53 14.69
CA HIS A 108 5.58 -21.52 14.95
C HIS A 108 5.09 -22.94 14.64
N MET A 109 5.96 -23.73 14.04
CA MET A 109 5.76 -25.16 13.80
C MET A 109 6.96 -25.92 14.37
N VAL A 110 6.73 -27.05 15.02
CA VAL A 110 7.79 -27.94 15.51
C VAL A 110 8.02 -29.02 14.46
N LEU A 111 9.25 -29.10 13.96
CA LEU A 111 9.72 -30.08 12.98
C LEU A 111 10.36 -31.29 13.69
N PRO A 112 10.54 -32.42 12.98
CA PRO A 112 11.30 -33.55 13.50
C PRO A 112 12.70 -33.15 13.97
N GLY A 113 13.09 -33.68 15.13
CA GLY A 113 14.37 -33.37 15.78
C GLY A 113 14.35 -32.10 16.66
N GLY A 114 13.18 -31.61 17.07
CA GLY A 114 13.06 -30.48 18.01
C GLY A 114 13.36 -29.10 17.40
N ARG A 115 13.45 -29.03 16.06
CA ARG A 115 13.67 -27.77 15.34
C ARG A 115 12.37 -26.96 15.28
N MET A 116 12.46 -25.66 15.52
CA MET A 116 11.33 -24.75 15.36
C MET A 116 11.43 -24.03 14.02
N MET A 117 10.33 -24.02 13.27
CA MET A 117 10.16 -23.22 12.07
C MET A 117 9.21 -22.06 12.39
N ARG A 118 9.63 -20.82 12.07
CA ARG A 118 8.80 -19.63 12.26
C ARG A 118 8.25 -19.18 10.92
N ALA A 119 6.92 -19.18 10.80
CA ALA A 119 6.23 -18.68 9.63
C ALA A 119 5.81 -17.23 9.88
N PHE A 120 6.21 -16.34 8.98
CA PHE A 120 5.77 -14.96 8.98
C PHE A 120 4.75 -14.77 7.87
N THR A 121 3.63 -14.13 8.20
CA THR A 121 2.72 -13.57 7.20
C THR A 121 2.68 -12.07 7.48
N ILE A 122 3.33 -11.30 6.62
CA ILE A 122 3.46 -9.86 6.77
C ILE A 122 2.21 -9.22 6.17
N TYR A 123 1.29 -8.76 7.02
CA TYR A 123 0.07 -8.05 6.61
C TYR A 123 0.27 -6.54 6.54
N TYR A 124 1.29 -6.02 7.21
CA TYR A 124 1.72 -4.62 7.21
C TYR A 124 3.19 -4.55 7.60
N LEU A 125 3.89 -3.53 7.14
CA LEU A 125 5.27 -3.24 7.53
C LEU A 125 5.27 -2.56 8.91
N PRO A 126 6.06 -3.04 9.89
CA PRO A 126 6.16 -2.36 11.18
C PRO A 126 6.74 -0.94 11.01
N ALA A 127 6.26 0.00 11.84
CA ALA A 127 6.67 1.42 11.81
C ALA A 127 8.18 1.65 12.07
N SER A 128 8.87 0.65 12.59
CA SER A 128 10.32 0.55 12.59
C SER A 128 10.70 -0.71 11.84
N LEU A 129 11.39 -0.54 10.72
CA LEU A 129 11.97 -1.65 9.99
C LEU A 129 13.31 -1.97 10.64
N ILE A 130 13.51 -3.22 11.02
CA ILE A 130 14.82 -3.69 11.47
C ILE A 130 15.80 -3.62 10.30
N GLU A 131 17.07 -3.37 10.62
CA GLU A 131 18.14 -3.41 9.63
C GLU A 131 18.15 -4.79 8.95
N GLY A 132 18.17 -4.82 7.62
CA GLY A 132 18.04 -6.07 6.84
C GLY A 132 16.61 -6.58 6.62
N PHE A 133 15.57 -5.83 7.01
CA PHE A 133 14.17 -6.21 6.75
C PHE A 133 13.89 -6.55 5.28
N ILE A 134 14.52 -5.82 4.36
CA ILE A 134 14.44 -6.11 2.92
C ILE A 134 14.93 -7.53 2.63
N THR A 135 16.05 -7.95 3.20
CA THR A 135 16.60 -9.30 3.02
C THR A 135 15.67 -10.39 3.58
N GLU A 136 14.99 -10.12 4.70
CA GLU A 136 13.98 -11.03 5.27
C GLU A 136 12.70 -11.10 4.44
N ALA A 137 12.26 -9.96 3.88
CA ALA A 137 11.09 -9.89 3.02
C ALA A 137 11.34 -10.55 1.65
N TYR A 138 12.54 -10.39 1.08
CA TYR A 138 12.90 -10.97 -0.22
C TYR A 138 12.93 -12.51 -0.21
N GLY A 139 13.23 -13.14 0.92
CA GLY A 139 13.19 -14.61 1.04
C GLY A 139 11.79 -15.22 0.93
N MET A 140 10.73 -14.42 1.01
CA MET A 140 9.32 -14.85 0.97
C MET A 140 8.58 -14.43 -0.31
N VAL A 141 9.30 -13.89 -1.30
CA VAL A 141 8.70 -13.28 -2.50
C VAL A 141 9.16 -14.01 -3.75
N GLU A 142 8.27 -14.77 -4.40
CA GLU A 142 8.55 -15.42 -5.70
C GLU A 142 8.70 -14.42 -6.87
N ARG A 143 8.30 -13.15 -6.69
CA ARG A 143 8.72 -12.01 -7.54
C ARG A 143 8.34 -10.67 -6.91
N GLY A 144 9.30 -9.75 -6.82
CA GLY A 144 9.10 -8.39 -6.33
C GLY A 144 9.94 -7.40 -7.13
N LEU A 145 9.28 -6.36 -7.64
CA LEU A 145 9.90 -5.14 -8.15
C LEU A 145 9.49 -4.02 -7.17
N ILE A 146 10.48 -3.23 -6.75
CA ILE A 146 10.31 -2.09 -5.82
C ILE A 146 9.46 -1.01 -6.48
#